data_AF-A0A971I5F3-F1
#
_entry.id   AF-A0A971I5F3-F1
#
_cell.length_a   1.000
_cell.length_b   1.000
_cell.length_c   1.000
_cell.angle_alpha   90.00
_cell.angle_beta   90.00
_cell.angle_gamma   90.00
#
_symmetry.space_group_name_H-M   'P 1'
#
loop_
_entity.id
_entity.type
_entity.pdbx_description
1 polymer ?
#
loop_
_entity_poly.entity_id
_entity_poly.type
_entity_poly.pdbx_seq_one_letter_code
_entity_poly.pdbx_strand_id
1 'polypeptide(L)'
;MSDTQKIPADVSKWAEDVIECREIRISPAGTYEVYRAPSAVAAKEFLSRKSLPDSDAHIIVETPEGNWCSDSGGIYLEKLLPFQLSLERAQCRGRIKARPSGLGLKMAALGLMDNFTVDVKCGRCGHVWLDGLRYRDKTLVQCPRCRALNLVDSRRCISRPKPSDAFLKP
;
A
#
# COMPACT_ATOMS: atom_id res chain seq x y z
N MET A 1 46.49 -14.06 30.99
CA MET A 1 45.04 -14.27 31.03
C MET A 1 44.39 -12.90 30.89
N SER A 2 43.98 -12.56 29.67
CA SER A 2 43.22 -11.35 29.37
C SER A 2 42.18 -11.74 28.35
N ASP A 3 40.94 -11.89 28.82
CA ASP A 3 39.76 -12.18 28.02
C ASP A 3 39.43 -10.99 27.13
N THR A 4 39.69 -11.10 25.83
CA THR A 4 39.14 -10.19 24.84
C THR A 4 37.78 -10.73 24.40
N GLN A 5 36.72 -10.18 24.99
CA GLN A 5 35.33 -10.39 24.58
C GLN A 5 35.16 -10.10 23.09
N LYS A 6 34.67 -11.11 22.35
CA LYS A 6 34.14 -10.95 20.99
C LYS A 6 32.79 -10.23 21.08
N ILE A 7 32.74 -9.01 20.54
CA ILE A 7 31.48 -8.33 20.22
C ILE A 7 30.97 -8.95 18.91
N PRO A 8 29.74 -9.48 18.85
CA PRO A 8 29.19 -10.01 17.61
C PRO A 8 28.91 -8.88 16.63
N ALA A 9 29.23 -9.13 15.36
CA ALA A 9 29.02 -8.25 14.23
C ALA A 9 27.59 -7.70 14.22
N ASP A 10 27.51 -6.38 14.26
CA ASP A 10 26.29 -5.59 14.19
C ASP A 10 25.55 -5.88 12.88
N VAL A 11 24.31 -6.33 13.05
CA VAL A 11 23.35 -6.65 11.99
C VAL A 11 22.67 -5.34 11.59
N SER A 12 23.46 -4.40 11.04
CA SER A 12 23.01 -3.06 10.64
C SER A 12 23.21 -2.80 9.14
N LYS A 13 23.07 -3.85 8.31
CA LYS A 13 23.05 -3.73 6.85
C LYS A 13 21.63 -3.97 6.32
N TRP A 14 20.70 -3.09 6.68
CA TRP A 14 19.30 -3.16 6.22
C TRP A 14 19.07 -2.16 5.08
N ALA A 15 19.28 -2.64 3.85
CA ALA A 15 18.58 -2.23 2.62
C ALA A 15 18.39 -0.72 2.33
N GLU A 16 19.39 0.13 2.55
CA GLU A 16 19.39 1.51 2.02
C GLU A 16 19.68 1.57 0.51
N ASP A 17 20.07 0.46 -0.12
CA ASP A 17 20.60 0.41 -1.50
C ASP A 17 19.57 0.20 -2.64
N VAL A 18 18.24 0.16 -2.41
CA VAL A 18 17.30 -0.34 -3.46
C VAL A 18 16.18 0.61 -3.89
N ILE A 19 16.11 1.83 -3.35
CA ILE A 19 15.13 2.82 -3.80
C ILE A 19 15.84 3.89 -4.61
N GLU A 20 15.54 3.96 -5.90
CA GLU A 20 16.15 4.91 -6.83
C GLU A 20 15.25 6.13 -7.00
N CYS A 21 15.74 7.32 -6.68
CA CYS A 21 15.05 8.57 -6.99
C CYS A 21 15.12 8.85 -8.50
N ARG A 22 13.97 8.97 -9.16
CA ARG A 22 13.86 9.25 -10.59
C ARG A 22 13.62 10.71 -10.88
N GLU A 23 12.75 11.33 -10.08
CA GLU A 23 12.33 12.70 -10.32
C GLU A 23 11.89 13.36 -9.02
N ILE A 24 12.23 14.65 -8.86
CA ILE A 24 11.71 15.52 -7.82
C ILE A 24 11.30 16.83 -8.50
N ARG A 25 10.04 17.21 -8.34
CA ARG A 25 9.50 18.51 -8.75
C ARG A 25 8.99 19.22 -7.52
N ILE A 26 9.49 20.43 -7.30
CA ILE A 26 9.03 21.29 -6.21
C ILE A 26 8.38 22.51 -6.85
N SER A 27 7.15 22.79 -6.45
CA SER A 27 6.39 23.94 -6.93
C SER A 27 5.62 24.61 -5.79
N PRO A 28 5.15 25.85 -5.96
CA PRO A 28 4.24 26.47 -4.99
C PRO A 28 2.93 25.68 -4.76
N ALA A 29 2.57 24.79 -5.69
CA ALA A 29 1.37 23.96 -5.60
C ALA A 29 1.62 22.60 -4.89
N GLY A 30 2.86 22.35 -4.43
CA GLY A 30 3.22 21.12 -3.75
C GLY A 30 4.49 20.46 -4.30
N THR A 31 4.88 19.38 -3.63
CA THR A 31 6.08 18.58 -3.93
C THR A 31 5.66 17.27 -4.59
N TYR A 32 6.25 16.93 -5.72
CA TYR A 32 5.98 15.69 -6.44
C TYR A 32 7.28 14.91 -6.61
N GLU A 33 7.31 13.68 -6.12
CA GLU A 33 8.50 12.83 -6.15
C GLU A 33 8.19 11.47 -6.76
N VAL A 34 9.08 10.99 -7.64
CA VAL A 34 8.99 9.66 -8.26
C VAL A 34 10.22 8.86 -7.90
N TYR A 35 9.98 7.67 -7.39
CA TYR A 35 10.99 6.68 -7.05
C TYR A 35 10.73 5.36 -7.77
N ARG A 36 11.74 4.51 -7.85
CA ARG A 36 11.62 3.13 -8.27
C ARG A 36 12.06 2.20 -7.14
N ALA A 37 11.30 1.13 -6.92
CA ALA A 37 11.61 0.09 -5.95
C ALA A 37 11.56 -1.31 -6.61
N PRO A 38 12.29 -2.30 -6.07
CA PRO A 38 12.35 -3.64 -6.64
C PRO A 38 11.08 -4.46 -6.37
N SER A 39 10.26 -4.05 -5.41
CA SER A 39 9.03 -4.75 -5.02
C SER A 39 8.05 -3.83 -4.30
N ALA A 40 6.76 -4.19 -4.34
CA ALA A 40 5.71 -3.56 -3.54
C ALA A 40 6.00 -3.52 -2.03
N VAL A 41 6.70 -4.52 -1.49
CA VAL A 41 7.07 -4.54 -0.06
C VAL A 41 8.07 -3.41 0.24
N ALA A 42 9.14 -3.32 -0.56
CA ALA A 42 10.13 -2.27 -0.43
C ALA A 42 9.52 -0.87 -0.61
N ALA A 43 8.61 -0.71 -1.58
CA ALA A 43 7.91 0.55 -1.80
C ALA A 43 7.07 0.97 -0.58
N LYS A 44 6.27 0.07 -0.02
CA LYS A 44 5.45 0.36 1.16
C LYS A 44 6.28 0.64 2.41
N GLU A 45 7.37 -0.09 2.61
CA GLU A 45 8.31 0.17 3.71
C GLU A 45 8.94 1.56 3.57
N PHE A 46 9.41 1.93 2.37
CA PHE A 46 9.93 3.26 2.07
C PHE A 46 8.90 4.35 2.35
N LEU A 47 7.69 4.23 1.80
CA LEU A 47 6.62 5.21 2.00
C LEU A 47 6.19 5.33 3.47
N SER A 48 6.23 4.24 4.24
CA SER A 48 5.88 4.26 5.67
C SER A 48 6.87 5.04 6.55
N ARG A 49 8.13 5.15 6.09
CA ARG A 49 9.21 5.84 6.80
C ARG A 49 9.43 7.26 6.30
N LYS A 50 9.14 7.50 5.02
CA LYS A 50 9.32 8.80 4.39
C LYS A 50 8.28 9.78 4.91
N SER A 51 8.73 10.68 5.78
CA SER A 51 7.90 11.79 6.24
C SER A 51 7.75 12.82 5.13
N LEU A 52 6.50 13.15 4.79
CA LEU A 52 6.20 14.29 3.94
C LEU A 52 6.01 15.52 4.83
N PRO A 53 6.85 16.57 4.69
CA PRO A 53 6.74 17.77 5.50
C PRO A 53 5.51 18.61 5.15
N ASP A 54 5.04 18.53 3.90
CA ASP A 54 3.95 19.35 3.36
C ASP A 54 2.70 18.51 3.06
N SER A 55 1.52 19.05 3.36
CA SER A 55 0.23 18.40 3.10
C SER A 55 -0.07 18.17 1.62
N ASP A 56 0.62 18.89 0.73
CA ASP A 56 0.45 18.87 -0.72
C ASP A 56 1.55 18.05 -1.42
N ALA A 57 2.31 17.28 -0.64
CA ALA A 57 3.32 16.40 -1.20
C ALA A 57 2.72 15.07 -1.68
N HIS A 58 3.22 14.61 -2.82
CA HIS A 58 2.80 13.40 -3.49
C HIS A 58 4.01 12.58 -3.89
N ILE A 59 4.08 11.35 -3.40
CA ILE A 59 5.16 10.41 -3.75
C ILE A 59 4.58 9.28 -4.57
N ILE A 60 5.22 8.94 -5.68
CA ILE A 60 4.97 7.73 -6.44
C ILE A 60 6.19 6.83 -6.36
N VAL A 61 5.98 5.54 -6.10
CA VAL A 61 7.01 4.51 -6.12
C VAL A 61 6.62 3.45 -7.13
N GLU A 62 7.34 3.42 -8.25
CA GLU A 62 7.16 2.44 -9.31
C GLU A 62 7.69 1.08 -8.89
N THR A 63 6.88 0.03 -9.07
CA THR A 63 7.28 -1.36 -8.82
C THR A 63 6.78 -2.29 -9.92
N PRO A 64 7.39 -3.48 -10.10
CA PRO A 64 6.85 -4.51 -11.01
C PRO A 64 5.42 -4.94 -10.64
N GLU A 65 5.03 -4.82 -9.37
CA GLU A 65 3.69 -5.11 -8.88
C GLU A 65 2.80 -3.86 -8.78
N GLY A 66 3.05 -2.86 -9.63
CA GLY A 66 2.26 -1.64 -9.71
C GLY A 66 2.78 -0.50 -8.83
N ASN A 67 2.24 0.69 -9.06
CA ASN A 67 2.73 1.90 -8.42
C ASN A 67 2.08 2.08 -7.05
N TRP A 68 2.92 2.28 -6.04
CA TRP A 68 2.49 2.61 -4.68
C TRP A 68 2.75 4.08 -4.43
N CYS A 69 1.75 4.77 -3.91
CA CYS A 69 1.80 6.20 -3.73
C CYS A 69 1.55 6.57 -2.27
N SER A 70 1.94 7.79 -1.90
CA SER A 70 1.57 8.39 -0.63
C SER A 70 1.26 9.87 -0.81
N ASP A 71 0.18 10.30 -0.17
CA ASP A 71 -0.23 11.69 -0.04
C ASP A 71 -0.75 11.96 1.39
N SER A 72 -1.44 13.08 1.61
CA SER A 72 -2.08 13.40 2.89
C SER A 72 -3.15 12.39 3.35
N GLY A 73 -3.64 11.54 2.46
CA GLY A 73 -4.54 10.41 2.73
C GLY A 73 -3.85 9.12 3.20
N GLY A 74 -2.52 9.09 3.14
CA GLY A 74 -1.68 7.94 3.45
C GLY A 74 -1.32 7.11 2.22
N ILE A 75 -0.82 5.89 2.46
CA ILE A 75 -0.31 5.01 1.40
C ILE A 75 -1.47 4.38 0.63
N TYR A 76 -1.43 4.48 -0.70
CA TYR A 76 -2.42 3.87 -1.58
C TYR A 76 -1.79 3.16 -2.79
N LEU A 77 -2.56 2.28 -3.43
CA LEU A 77 -2.20 1.64 -4.69
C LEU A 77 -2.83 2.43 -5.83
N GLU A 78 -2.03 2.89 -6.79
CA GLU A 78 -2.51 3.75 -7.90
C GLU A 78 -3.63 3.06 -8.70
N LYS A 79 -3.46 1.77 -8.99
CA LYS A 79 -4.41 0.98 -9.76
C LYS A 79 -4.31 -0.50 -9.40
N LEU A 80 -5.43 -1.20 -9.46
CA LEU A 80 -5.43 -2.65 -9.29
C LEU A 80 -4.69 -3.37 -10.41
N LEU A 81 -4.00 -4.43 -10.02
CA LEU A 81 -3.33 -5.32 -10.95
C LEU A 81 -4.33 -6.31 -11.57
N PRO A 82 -4.11 -6.75 -12.82
CA PRO A 82 -5.05 -7.68 -13.49
C PRO A 82 -5.35 -8.96 -12.70
N PHE A 83 -4.35 -9.54 -12.01
CA PHE A 83 -4.55 -10.78 -11.25
C PHE A 83 -5.52 -10.61 -10.08
N GLN A 84 -5.73 -9.39 -9.58
CA GLN A 84 -6.61 -9.12 -8.45
C GLN A 84 -8.09 -9.36 -8.79
N LEU A 85 -8.41 -9.52 -10.08
CA LEU A 85 -9.74 -9.84 -10.62
C LEU A 85 -9.96 -11.34 -10.84
N SER A 86 -8.89 -12.16 -10.84
CA SER A 86 -8.90 -13.59 -11.13
C SER A 86 -9.29 -14.44 -9.90
N LEU A 87 -10.53 -14.28 -9.41
CA LEU A 87 -10.98 -14.88 -8.14
C LEU A 87 -10.88 -16.40 -8.08
N GLU A 88 -10.93 -17.08 -9.23
CA GLU A 88 -10.77 -18.52 -9.39
C GLU A 88 -9.40 -19.04 -8.95
N ARG A 89 -8.39 -18.17 -8.90
CA ARG A 89 -7.02 -18.51 -8.46
C ARG A 89 -6.85 -18.51 -6.94
N ALA A 90 -7.93 -18.25 -6.18
CA ALA A 90 -7.89 -18.20 -4.73
C ALA A 90 -7.44 -19.53 -4.10
N GLN A 91 -6.43 -19.46 -3.25
CA GLN A 91 -5.90 -20.62 -2.53
C GLN A 91 -6.32 -20.65 -1.06
N CYS A 92 -6.70 -19.50 -0.51
CA CYS A 92 -7.18 -19.37 0.87
C CYS A 92 -8.04 -18.10 1.02
N ARG A 93 -8.67 -17.91 2.18
CA ARG A 93 -9.48 -16.72 2.48
C ARG A 93 -8.74 -15.78 3.41
N GLY A 94 -8.39 -14.60 2.91
CA GLY A 94 -7.84 -13.53 3.74
C GLY A 94 -8.94 -12.79 4.49
N ARG A 95 -8.55 -11.94 5.44
CA ARG A 95 -9.48 -11.10 6.21
C ARG A 95 -8.94 -9.69 6.31
N ILE A 96 -9.85 -8.72 6.27
CA ILE A 96 -9.54 -7.33 6.62
C ILE A 96 -9.30 -7.28 8.13
N LYS A 97 -8.15 -6.75 8.56
CA LYS A 97 -7.76 -6.72 9.98
C LYS A 97 -8.27 -5.50 10.71
N ALA A 98 -8.24 -4.34 10.04
CA ALA A 98 -8.64 -3.05 10.59
C ALA A 98 -9.59 -2.34 9.64
N ARG A 99 -10.31 -1.31 10.13
CA ARG A 99 -11.06 -0.44 9.22
C ARG A 99 -10.07 0.28 8.28
N PRO A 100 -10.37 0.37 6.98
CA PRO A 100 -9.55 1.15 6.05
C PRO A 100 -9.57 2.64 6.40
N SER A 101 -8.61 3.38 5.86
CA SER A 101 -8.61 4.84 5.95
C SER A 101 -9.89 5.42 5.33
N GLY A 102 -10.39 6.50 5.91
CA GLY A 102 -11.65 7.11 5.47
C GLY A 102 -11.56 7.70 4.07
N LEU A 103 -10.42 8.33 3.73
CA LEU A 103 -10.26 9.01 2.44
C LEU A 103 -10.21 8.01 1.28
N GLY A 104 -9.31 7.02 1.32
CA GLY A 104 -9.20 6.03 0.24
C GLY A 104 -10.51 5.27 0.02
N LEU A 105 -11.19 4.85 1.10
CA LEU A 105 -12.49 4.19 0.99
C LEU A 105 -13.56 5.12 0.39
N LYS A 106 -13.55 6.41 0.72
CA LYS A 106 -14.47 7.40 0.15
C LYS A 106 -14.20 7.63 -1.33
N MET A 107 -12.95 7.78 -1.75
CA MET A 107 -12.58 7.96 -3.15
C MET A 107 -13.00 6.76 -4.01
N ALA A 108 -12.76 5.54 -3.50
CA ALA A 108 -13.22 4.32 -4.16
C ALA A 108 -14.75 4.23 -4.24
N ALA A 109 -15.46 4.66 -3.19
CA ALA A 109 -16.92 4.69 -3.18
C ALA A 109 -17.54 5.70 -4.15
N LEU A 110 -16.84 6.81 -4.42
CA LEU A 110 -17.23 7.82 -5.40
C LEU A 110 -16.88 7.43 -6.84
N GLY A 111 -16.13 6.34 -7.04
CA GLY A 111 -15.66 5.89 -8.35
C GLY A 111 -14.47 6.69 -8.89
N LEU A 112 -13.82 7.50 -8.05
CA LEU A 112 -12.61 8.25 -8.41
C LEU A 112 -11.36 7.37 -8.40
N MET A 113 -11.42 6.25 -7.67
CA MET A 113 -10.38 5.22 -7.64
C MET A 113 -11.03 3.83 -7.79
N ASP A 114 -10.29 2.88 -8.36
CA ASP A 114 -10.76 1.49 -8.50
C ASP A 114 -10.58 0.66 -7.22
N ASN A 115 -9.82 1.19 -6.24
CA ASN A 115 -9.47 0.51 -5.01
C ASN A 115 -9.30 1.44 -3.81
N PHE A 116 -9.19 0.84 -2.63
CA PHE A 116 -8.74 1.46 -1.40
C PHE A 116 -7.77 0.53 -0.68
N THR A 117 -6.86 1.07 0.13
CA THR A 117 -5.89 0.27 0.87
C THR A 117 -6.36 -0.09 2.27
N VAL A 118 -5.99 -1.30 2.71
CA VAL A 118 -6.27 -1.78 4.06
C VAL A 118 -5.31 -2.88 4.48
N ASP A 119 -5.14 -3.06 5.80
CA ASP A 119 -4.43 -4.21 6.36
C ASP A 119 -5.21 -5.51 6.11
N VAL A 120 -4.58 -6.41 5.35
CA VAL A 120 -5.04 -7.76 5.07
C VAL A 120 -4.27 -8.76 5.93
N LYS A 121 -4.99 -9.66 6.60
CA LYS A 121 -4.45 -10.84 7.28
C LYS A 121 -4.57 -12.07 6.39
N CYS A 122 -3.47 -12.79 6.21
CA CYS A 122 -3.42 -14.02 5.41
C CYS A 122 -4.22 -15.14 6.09
N GLY A 123 -5.05 -15.86 5.33
CA GLY A 123 -5.76 -17.04 5.80
C GLY A 123 -4.88 -18.28 6.00
N ARG A 124 -3.68 -18.31 5.38
CA ARG A 124 -2.74 -19.43 5.46
C ARG A 124 -1.72 -19.26 6.58
N CYS A 125 -0.93 -18.19 6.56
CA CYS A 125 0.18 -18.00 7.51
C CYS A 125 -0.09 -16.93 8.58
N GLY A 126 -1.24 -16.24 8.55
CA GLY A 126 -1.61 -15.21 9.52
C GLY A 126 -0.83 -13.89 9.41
N HIS A 127 0.15 -13.78 8.50
CA HIS A 127 0.88 -12.53 8.25
C HIS A 127 -0.06 -11.40 7.82
N VAL A 128 0.27 -10.18 8.20
CA VAL A 128 -0.52 -8.98 7.97
C VAL A 128 0.28 -8.01 7.13
N TRP A 129 -0.34 -7.45 6.10
CA TRP A 129 0.29 -6.45 5.22
C TRP A 129 -0.78 -5.51 4.66
N LEU A 130 -0.36 -4.31 4.25
CA LEU A 130 -1.22 -3.35 3.56
C LEU A 130 -1.39 -3.78 2.10
N ASP A 131 -2.62 -3.82 1.59
CA ASP A 131 -2.92 -4.12 0.18
C ASP A 131 -4.13 -3.34 -0.35
N GLY A 132 -4.25 -3.24 -1.68
CA GLY A 132 -5.38 -2.61 -2.37
C GLY A 132 -6.55 -3.57 -2.56
N LEU A 133 -7.75 -3.16 -2.19
CA LEU A 133 -8.99 -3.91 -2.35
C LEU A 133 -10.02 -3.11 -3.17
N ARG A 134 -10.81 -3.81 -3.98
CA ARG A 134 -11.96 -3.22 -4.68
C ARG A 134 -13.02 -2.77 -3.70
N TYR A 135 -13.69 -1.66 -3.98
CA TYR A 135 -14.82 -1.23 -3.15
C TYR A 135 -16.03 -2.15 -3.29
N ARG A 136 -16.54 -2.62 -2.15
CA ARG A 136 -17.71 -3.50 -2.04
C ARG A 136 -17.68 -4.73 -2.95
N ASP A 137 -16.53 -5.36 -3.10
CA ASP A 137 -16.37 -6.54 -3.94
C ASP A 137 -15.38 -7.54 -3.32
N LYS A 138 -15.15 -8.65 -4.02
CA LYS A 138 -14.08 -9.58 -3.74
C LYS A 138 -12.84 -9.18 -4.52
N THR A 139 -11.69 -9.38 -3.91
CA THR A 139 -10.38 -9.07 -4.51
C THR A 139 -9.40 -10.16 -4.14
N LEU A 140 -8.58 -10.55 -5.11
CA LEU A 140 -7.47 -11.45 -4.88
C LEU A 140 -6.23 -10.65 -4.49
N VAL A 141 -5.55 -11.04 -3.42
CA VAL A 141 -4.31 -10.40 -2.95
C VAL A 141 -3.27 -11.45 -2.60
N GLN A 142 -1.99 -11.16 -2.85
CA GLN A 142 -0.91 -12.11 -2.61
C GLN A 142 -0.21 -11.82 -1.29
N CYS A 143 -0.12 -12.83 -0.42
CA CYS A 143 0.64 -12.68 0.82
C CYS A 143 2.15 -12.57 0.51
N PRO A 144 2.85 -11.51 0.94
CA PRO A 144 4.27 -11.36 0.64
C PRO A 144 5.13 -12.43 1.34
N ARG A 145 4.67 -12.94 2.49
CA ARG A 145 5.40 -13.93 3.30
C ARG A 145 5.32 -15.37 2.76
N CYS A 146 4.12 -15.84 2.42
CA CYS A 146 3.90 -17.25 2.02
C CYS A 146 3.45 -17.42 0.57
N ARG A 147 3.37 -16.31 -0.19
CA ARG A 147 2.94 -16.23 -1.60
C ARG A 147 1.55 -16.77 -1.91
N ALA A 148 0.78 -17.17 -0.90
CA ALA A 148 -0.58 -17.64 -1.05
C ALA A 148 -1.50 -16.53 -1.61
N LEU A 149 -2.34 -16.89 -2.57
CA LEU A 149 -3.37 -16.01 -3.11
C LEU A 149 -4.61 -16.07 -2.20
N ASN A 150 -4.95 -14.92 -1.62
CA ASN A 150 -6.02 -14.76 -0.64
C ASN A 150 -7.20 -14.08 -1.30
N LEU A 151 -8.37 -14.72 -1.24
CA LEU A 151 -9.64 -14.07 -1.55
C LEU A 151 -10.06 -13.23 -0.34
N VAL A 152 -10.21 -11.92 -0.54
CA VAL A 152 -10.65 -10.97 0.49
C VAL A 152 -11.97 -10.34 0.04
N ASP A 153 -12.92 -10.22 0.97
CA ASP A 153 -14.27 -9.70 0.71
C ASP A 153 -14.46 -8.37 1.44
N SER A 154 -14.59 -7.29 0.66
CA SER A 154 -14.76 -5.92 1.17
C SER A 154 -16.22 -5.44 1.12
N ARG A 155 -17.21 -6.31 0.86
CA ARG A 155 -18.64 -5.92 0.76
C ARG A 155 -19.19 -5.23 2.01
N ARG A 156 -18.54 -5.43 3.16
CA ARG A 156 -18.89 -4.80 4.45
C ARG A 156 -18.17 -3.48 4.70
N CYS A 157 -17.19 -3.10 3.87
CA CYS A 157 -16.57 -1.80 3.90
C CYS A 157 -17.50 -0.81 3.20
N ILE A 158 -18.20 0.00 3.99
CA ILE A 158 -19.20 0.95 3.52
C ILE A 158 -18.67 2.34 3.80
N SER A 159 -18.49 3.14 2.75
CA SER A 159 -18.42 4.59 2.91
C SER A 159 -19.84 5.15 2.92
N ARG A 160 -20.09 6.16 3.76
CA ARG A 160 -21.32 6.96 3.74
C ARG A 160 -20.93 8.36 3.28
N PRO A 161 -20.88 8.63 1.96
CA PRO A 161 -20.64 9.97 1.47
C PRO A 161 -21.73 10.90 2.00
N LYS A 162 -21.35 12.08 2.48
CA LYS A 162 -22.30 13.13 2.84
C LYS A 162 -22.79 13.82 1.55
N PRO A 163 -23.97 14.46 1.56
CA PRO A 163 -24.46 15.21 0.39
C PRO A 163 -23.46 16.25 -0.14
N SER A 164 -22.64 16.84 0.74
CA SER A 164 -21.54 17.75 0.39
C SER A 164 -20.46 17.13 -0.49
N ASP A 165 -20.38 15.80 -0.56
CA ASP A 165 -19.36 15.07 -1.32
C ASP A 165 -19.74 14.91 -2.81
N ALA A 166 -20.97 15.26 -3.20
CA ALA A 166 -21.46 15.15 -4.58
C ALA A 166 -20.79 16.15 -5.55
N PHE A 167 -20.17 17.21 -5.04
CA PHE A 167 -19.47 18.23 -5.83
C PHE A 167 -18.05 17.83 -6.27
N LEU A 168 -17.58 16.63 -5.88
CA LEU A 168 -16.26 16.10 -6.24
C LEU A 168 -16.29 15.20 -7.49
N LYS A 169 -17.40 15.16 -8.23
CA LYS A 169 -17.45 14.51 -9.55
C LYS A 169 -16.98 15.51 -10.62
N PRO A 170 -16.00 15.16 -11.46
CA PRO A 170 -15.62 15.98 -12.61
C PRO A 170 -16.77 16.13 -13.62
#